data_AF-A0A653DNM8-F1
#
_entry.id   AF-A0A653DNM8-F1
#
_cell.length_a   1.000
_cell.length_b   1.000
_cell.length_c   1.000
_cell.angle_alpha   90.00
_cell.angle_beta   90.00
_cell.angle_gamma   90.00
#
_symmetry.space_group_name_H-M   'P 1'
#
loop_
_entity.id
_entity.type
_entity.pdbx_description
1 polymer ?
#
loop_
_entity_poly.entity_id
_entity_poly.type
_entity_poly.pdbx_seq_one_letter_code
_entity_poly.pdbx_strand_id
1 'polypeptide(L)'
;MALRAMYLKYDHLSDLCSSFDTPEVPEEITKSLLDVTKQEWRTKLKYKFENRDIVPQAETTPEVPEEEPPPSEPDVPTEGESDKEQEEEKVVMEEKEEIEEEIPSVPYKKLTPTASEFAISIEDEIYLEARKSYIRNLPEGALNLRKFSIIGGVFHLDLLYQPPQPQHYVTMDLNQTCLYIPKQLEKVPFMVSYTPPKPTEPGVRKQPEEIEEEMKRQEEELDKLICITLTWPQHVIFLEPPIVCQWDPEQRHWMKDNIHDVKPNEEKCIISFRTGSFGVIGLAAMRYANLPYQAWELKPEEDGSVTLNITAAILMLEFKVKGGLICLSQLQNSPSNALQNLVGVYMKLFKLKRLMKEAGVDVFPEPDAFLYVEGSCEKHWPMEKHLYVCMARMCGCFNFAWSRWNLTAGRRNIVMQMRDYIPGSQKQKSHMMCLVTPLKATYINCTEVSPAFTDEEIENLKFNADLVNLIKFTCGIAIRKKAQTTPFELQYAVSQLLILTRVFSFS
;
A
#
# COMPACT_ATOMS: atom_id res chain seq x y z
N MET A 1 40.51 21.95 -13.86
CA MET A 1 39.15 21.46 -13.53
C MET A 1 39.20 20.86 -12.14
N ALA A 2 38.07 20.81 -11.43
CA ALA A 2 37.98 20.20 -10.12
C ALA A 2 36.79 19.24 -10.08
N LEU A 3 36.99 18.05 -9.51
CA LEU A 3 35.91 17.12 -9.23
C LEU A 3 35.32 17.45 -7.86
N ARG A 4 33.99 17.60 -7.79
CA ARG A 4 33.24 17.75 -6.55
C ARG A 4 32.36 16.53 -6.35
N ALA A 5 32.59 15.82 -5.25
CA ALA A 5 31.71 14.76 -4.77
C ALA A 5 31.05 15.18 -3.45
N MET A 6 29.73 15.10 -3.38
CA MET A 6 28.96 15.43 -2.18
C MET A 6 27.94 14.33 -1.90
N TYR A 7 27.95 13.82 -0.67
CA TYR A 7 26.97 12.85 -0.20
C TYR A 7 25.95 13.54 0.69
N LEU A 8 24.68 13.48 0.29
CA LEU A 8 23.55 13.94 1.08
C LEU A 8 22.82 12.72 1.66
N LYS A 9 22.63 12.70 2.98
CA LYS A 9 21.96 11.58 3.69
C LYS A 9 20.45 11.51 3.46
N TYR A 10 19.88 12.47 2.73
CA TYR A 10 18.46 12.54 2.42
C TYR A 10 18.29 12.71 0.91
N ASP A 11 17.17 12.19 0.42
CA ASP A 11 16.73 12.37 -0.95
C ASP A 11 15.77 13.56 -1.02
N HIS A 12 16.03 14.47 -1.95
CA HIS A 12 15.27 15.70 -2.18
C HIS A 12 14.81 15.83 -3.64
N LEU A 13 14.89 14.73 -4.39
CA LEU A 13 14.58 14.68 -5.82
C LEU A 13 13.44 13.72 -6.10
N SER A 14 13.35 12.61 -5.35
CA SER A 14 12.30 11.62 -5.59
C SER A 14 10.89 12.18 -5.48
N ASP A 15 10.64 13.16 -4.62
CA ASP A 15 9.32 13.82 -4.50
C ASP A 15 8.92 14.64 -5.72
N LEU A 16 9.85 14.91 -6.64
CA LEU A 16 9.58 15.56 -7.92
C LEU A 16 9.14 14.57 -9.01
N CYS A 17 9.26 13.26 -8.78
CA CYS A 17 8.86 12.22 -9.73
C CYS A 17 7.33 12.04 -9.74
N SER A 18 6.78 11.85 -10.95
CA SER A 18 5.36 11.51 -11.14
C SER A 18 4.94 10.19 -10.48
N SER A 19 5.89 9.26 -10.30
CA SER A 19 5.67 7.94 -9.68
C SER A 19 6.00 7.90 -8.19
N PHE A 20 6.29 9.02 -7.53
CA PHE A 20 6.58 9.05 -6.10
C PHE A 20 5.32 8.83 -5.27
N ASP A 21 4.33 9.69 -5.48
CA ASP A 21 3.13 9.71 -4.66
C ASP A 21 2.25 8.48 -4.89
N THR A 22 1.77 7.96 -3.77
CA THR A 22 0.81 6.86 -3.73
C THR A 22 -0.45 7.27 -4.48
N PRO A 23 -0.99 6.43 -5.38
CA PRO A 23 -2.22 6.75 -6.08
C PRO A 23 -3.39 6.86 -5.09
N GLU A 24 -4.36 7.69 -5.44
CA GLU A 24 -5.58 7.85 -4.65
C GLU A 24 -6.42 6.57 -4.71
N VAL A 25 -6.95 6.16 -3.57
CA VAL A 25 -7.81 4.99 -3.46
C VAL A 25 -9.25 5.41 -3.74
N PRO A 26 -9.97 4.73 -4.66
CA PRO A 26 -11.38 5.02 -4.92
C PRO A 26 -12.23 4.98 -3.65
N GLU A 27 -13.16 5.92 -3.53
CA GLU A 27 -13.98 6.10 -2.32
C GLU A 27 -14.77 4.82 -2.00
N GLU A 28 -15.25 4.11 -3.02
CA GLU A 28 -15.99 2.86 -2.93
C GLU A 28 -15.26 1.80 -2.11
N ILE A 29 -13.93 1.74 -2.22
CA ILE A 29 -13.09 0.78 -1.50
C ILE A 29 -12.90 1.23 -0.04
N THR A 30 -12.87 2.54 0.21
CA THR A 30 -12.58 3.10 1.54
C THR A 30 -13.76 3.11 2.51
N LYS A 31 -14.98 2.84 2.01
CA LYS A 31 -16.22 2.78 2.78
C LYS A 31 -16.14 1.81 3.97
N SER A 32 -16.97 2.04 4.99
CA SER A 32 -17.06 1.13 6.13
C SER A 32 -17.73 -0.18 5.73
N LEU A 33 -17.46 -1.26 6.46
CA LEU A 33 -18.10 -2.56 6.21
C LEU A 33 -19.64 -2.45 6.28
N LEU A 34 -20.17 -1.62 7.19
CA LEU A 34 -21.61 -1.41 7.31
C LEU A 34 -22.21 -0.76 6.07
N ASP A 35 -21.55 0.25 5.52
CA ASP A 35 -22.05 0.98 4.36
C ASP A 35 -22.01 0.09 3.11
N VAL A 36 -20.91 -0.66 2.94
CA VAL A 36 -20.78 -1.61 1.83
C VAL A 36 -21.81 -2.73 1.93
N THR A 37 -22.05 -3.28 3.11
CA THR A 37 -23.07 -4.34 3.29
C THR A 37 -24.50 -3.83 3.09
N LYS A 38 -24.81 -2.58 3.48
CA LYS A 38 -26.08 -1.93 3.14
C LYS A 38 -26.22 -1.72 1.63
N GLN A 39 -25.17 -1.23 0.97
CA GLN A 39 -25.16 -1.03 -0.48
C GLN A 39 -25.34 -2.38 -1.21
N GLU A 40 -24.62 -3.41 -0.80
CA GLU A 40 -24.75 -4.78 -1.33
C GLU A 40 -26.19 -5.31 -1.17
N TRP A 41 -26.81 -5.08 -0.01
CA TRP A 41 -28.20 -5.46 0.23
C TRP A 41 -29.17 -4.70 -0.69
N ARG A 42 -28.98 -3.39 -0.87
CA ARG A 42 -29.79 -2.57 -1.80
C ARG A 42 -29.63 -3.02 -3.25
N THR A 43 -28.41 -3.27 -3.71
CA THR A 43 -28.13 -3.80 -5.06
C THR A 43 -28.83 -5.14 -5.28
N LYS A 44 -28.79 -6.03 -4.30
CA LYS A 44 -29.51 -7.32 -4.36
C LYS A 44 -31.02 -7.14 -4.44
N LEU A 45 -31.60 -6.19 -3.69
CA LEU A 45 -33.03 -5.89 -3.75
C LEU A 45 -33.43 -5.31 -5.11
N LYS A 46 -32.68 -4.32 -5.60
CA LYS A 46 -32.89 -3.68 -6.90
C LYS A 46 -32.84 -4.70 -8.03
N TYR A 47 -31.82 -5.56 -8.05
CA TYR A 47 -31.69 -6.63 -9.05
C TYR A 47 -32.87 -7.62 -9.01
N LYS A 48 -33.33 -8.01 -7.80
CA LYS A 48 -34.52 -8.86 -7.67
C LYS A 48 -35.80 -8.18 -8.14
N PHE A 49 -35.93 -6.88 -7.88
CA PHE A 49 -37.08 -6.08 -8.26
C PHE A 49 -37.14 -5.87 -9.78
N GLU A 50 -36.01 -5.56 -10.42
CA GLU A 50 -35.92 -5.36 -11.87
C GLU A 50 -36.20 -6.65 -12.64
N ASN A 51 -35.79 -7.80 -12.10
CA ASN A 51 -35.98 -9.12 -12.72
C ASN A 51 -37.24 -9.86 -12.24
N ARG A 52 -38.20 -9.13 -11.67
CA ARG A 52 -39.48 -9.68 -11.23
C ARG A 52 -40.38 -10.03 -12.41
N ASP A 53 -41.26 -11.02 -12.22
CA ASP A 53 -42.33 -11.28 -13.16
C ASP A 53 -43.41 -10.20 -13.00
N ILE A 54 -43.61 -9.38 -14.05
CA ILE A 54 -44.73 -8.44 -14.10
C ILE A 54 -45.95 -9.25 -14.50
N VAL A 55 -46.84 -9.52 -13.53
CA VAL A 55 -48.18 -10.00 -13.86
C VAL A 55 -48.91 -8.85 -14.57
N PRO A 56 -49.37 -9.01 -15.83
CA PRO A 56 -50.22 -8.00 -16.45
C PRO A 56 -51.49 -7.90 -15.61
N GLN A 57 -51.72 -6.76 -14.96
CA GLN A 57 -53.03 -6.51 -14.37
C GLN A 57 -54.03 -6.42 -15.52
N ALA A 58 -54.97 -7.35 -15.58
CA ALA A 58 -56.17 -7.18 -16.37
C ALA A 58 -56.86 -5.90 -15.88
N GLU A 59 -57.16 -5.00 -16.80
CA GLU A 59 -57.92 -3.77 -16.56
C GLU A 59 -59.27 -4.12 -15.92
N THR A 60 -59.35 -4.10 -14.59
CA THR A 60 -60.63 -3.92 -13.89
C THR A 60 -60.70 -2.46 -13.50
N THR A 61 -61.18 -1.66 -14.43
CA THR A 61 -61.72 -0.33 -14.20
C THR A 61 -62.90 -0.45 -13.22
N PRO A 62 -62.84 0.12 -12.01
CA PRO A 62 -64.04 0.36 -11.23
C PRO A 62 -64.55 1.75 -11.64
N GLU A 63 -65.71 1.81 -12.30
CA GLU A 63 -66.47 3.05 -12.48
C GLU A 63 -66.74 3.67 -11.10
N VAL A 64 -66.20 4.87 -10.87
CA VAL A 64 -66.55 5.73 -9.73
C VAL A 64 -67.70 6.63 -10.19
N PRO A 65 -68.88 6.64 -9.53
CA PRO A 65 -69.90 7.64 -9.81
C PRO A 65 -69.46 9.01 -9.25
N GLU A 66 -69.55 10.05 -10.07
CA GLU A 66 -69.38 11.45 -9.67
C GLU A 66 -70.47 11.85 -8.66
N GLU A 67 -70.08 12.26 -7.45
CA GLU A 67 -70.93 13.04 -6.55
C GLU A 67 -70.46 14.51 -6.56
N GLU A 68 -71.39 15.41 -6.90
CA GLU A 68 -71.21 16.86 -6.99
C GLU A 68 -70.88 17.51 -5.63
N PRO A 69 -70.07 18.60 -5.59
CA PRO A 69 -69.87 19.36 -4.36
C PRO A 69 -71.02 20.36 -4.11
N PRO A 70 -71.49 20.53 -2.85
CA PRO A 70 -72.49 21.53 -2.51
C PRO A 70 -71.90 22.97 -2.44
N PRO A 71 -72.76 24.00 -2.56
CA PRO A 71 -72.37 25.33 -3.03
C PRO A 71 -71.78 26.25 -1.95
N SER A 72 -70.95 27.18 -2.43
CA SER A 72 -70.36 28.31 -1.74
C SER A 72 -71.36 29.44 -1.48
N GLU A 73 -71.09 30.26 -0.46
CA GLU A 73 -71.41 31.71 -0.34
C GLU A 73 -70.98 32.23 1.06
N PRO A 74 -70.80 33.55 1.30
CA PRO A 74 -70.03 34.53 0.52
C PRO A 74 -69.11 35.41 1.43
N ASP A 75 -67.96 35.87 0.91
CA ASP A 75 -67.20 36.98 1.50
C ASP A 75 -67.09 38.14 0.51
N VAL A 76 -67.46 39.34 0.95
CA VAL A 76 -67.36 40.62 0.22
C VAL A 76 -67.15 41.73 1.27
N PRO A 77 -66.49 42.86 1.00
CA PRO A 77 -65.09 43.04 0.57
C PRO A 77 -64.43 44.22 1.35
N THR A 78 -63.13 44.48 1.19
CA THR A 78 -62.66 45.88 1.08
C THR A 78 -61.31 45.99 0.34
N GLU A 79 -61.24 47.07 -0.43
CA GLU A 79 -60.36 47.42 -1.56
C GLU A 79 -58.94 47.87 -1.19
N GLY A 80 -58.06 47.87 -2.19
CA GLY A 80 -56.83 48.69 -2.21
C GLY A 80 -55.79 48.24 -3.25
N GLU A 81 -55.88 48.77 -4.47
CA GLU A 81 -55.00 48.55 -5.63
C GLU A 81 -53.54 48.99 -5.43
N SER A 82 -52.57 48.33 -6.09
CA SER A 82 -51.84 48.90 -7.24
C SER A 82 -50.64 48.05 -7.70
N ASP A 83 -50.49 48.02 -9.02
CA ASP A 83 -49.56 47.36 -9.93
C ASP A 83 -48.02 47.51 -9.75
N LYS A 84 -47.32 46.49 -10.28
CA LYS A 84 -46.00 46.42 -10.99
C LYS A 84 -44.66 46.53 -10.22
N GLU A 85 -43.82 45.50 -10.43
CA GLU A 85 -42.39 45.48 -10.87
C GLU A 85 -41.77 44.10 -10.51
N GLN A 86 -41.43 43.23 -11.48
CA GLN A 86 -40.07 42.93 -11.98
C GLN A 86 -38.92 43.07 -10.96
N GLU A 87 -38.35 41.95 -10.51
CA GLU A 87 -36.92 41.71 -10.17
C GLU A 87 -36.77 40.23 -9.74
N GLU A 88 -36.11 39.41 -10.55
CA GLU A 88 -34.68 39.06 -10.50
C GLU A 88 -34.39 37.74 -9.75
N GLU A 89 -33.54 36.96 -10.41
CA GLU A 89 -33.07 35.62 -10.09
C GLU A 89 -32.55 35.45 -8.65
N LYS A 90 -33.05 34.41 -7.98
CA LYS A 90 -32.22 33.62 -7.06
C LYS A 90 -32.33 32.15 -7.43
N VAL A 91 -31.30 31.69 -8.13
CA VAL A 91 -30.96 30.27 -8.27
C VAL A 91 -30.65 29.74 -6.87
N VAL A 92 -31.63 29.09 -6.25
CA VAL A 92 -31.38 28.17 -5.14
C VAL A 92 -31.11 26.82 -5.81
N MET A 93 -29.86 26.39 -5.78
CA MET A 93 -29.49 25.00 -6.06
C MET A 93 -30.16 24.15 -4.98
N GLU A 94 -31.32 23.59 -5.30
CA GLU A 94 -31.87 22.47 -4.55
C GLU A 94 -30.90 21.30 -4.72
N GLU A 95 -30.14 21.04 -3.66
CA GLU A 95 -29.57 19.72 -3.40
C GLU A 95 -30.71 18.72 -3.51
N LYS A 96 -30.70 17.93 -4.59
CA LYS A 96 -31.53 16.72 -4.66
C LYS A 96 -31.01 15.76 -3.59
N GLU A 97 -31.57 15.85 -2.39
CA GLU A 97 -31.62 14.72 -1.48
C GLU A 97 -32.28 13.57 -2.27
N GLU A 98 -31.50 12.52 -2.55
CA GLU A 98 -32.04 11.26 -3.04
C GLU A 98 -33.03 10.75 -2.00
N ILE A 99 -34.32 10.94 -2.28
CA ILE A 99 -35.40 10.26 -1.55
C ILE A 99 -35.09 8.76 -1.71
N GLU A 100 -34.70 8.10 -0.60
CA GLU A 100 -34.50 6.65 -0.56
C GLU A 100 -35.82 5.94 -0.90
N GLU A 101 -36.07 5.69 -2.19
CA GLU A 101 -37.22 4.91 -2.62
C GLU A 101 -37.16 3.53 -1.95
N GLU A 102 -38.15 3.21 -1.12
CA GLU A 102 -38.28 1.90 -0.50
C GLU A 102 -38.56 0.84 -1.59
N ILE A 103 -37.50 0.17 -2.05
CA ILE A 103 -37.62 -0.92 -3.04
C ILE A 103 -38.40 -2.07 -2.39
N PRO A 104 -39.60 -2.41 -2.87
CA PRO A 104 -40.42 -3.44 -2.23
C PRO A 104 -39.82 -4.83 -2.44
N SER A 105 -39.90 -5.66 -1.40
CA SER A 105 -39.42 -7.04 -1.42
C SER A 105 -40.25 -7.90 -2.37
N VAL A 106 -39.62 -8.44 -3.41
CA VAL A 106 -40.25 -9.32 -4.40
C VAL A 106 -40.10 -10.80 -3.99
N PRO A 107 -41.09 -11.68 -4.27
CA PRO A 107 -41.00 -13.12 -4.00
C PRO A 107 -39.72 -13.78 -4.55
N TYR A 108 -39.26 -14.83 -3.87
CA TYR A 108 -38.04 -15.55 -4.24
C TYR A 108 -38.15 -16.23 -5.62
N LYS A 109 -37.42 -15.70 -6.60
CA LYS A 109 -37.13 -16.34 -7.90
C LYS A 109 -35.65 -16.72 -7.96
N LYS A 110 -35.33 -17.91 -8.47
CA LYS A 110 -33.94 -18.28 -8.79
C LYS A 110 -33.53 -17.55 -10.08
N LEU A 111 -32.74 -16.51 -9.94
CA LEU A 111 -32.15 -15.75 -11.05
C LEU A 111 -30.78 -16.35 -11.41
N THR A 112 -30.40 -16.27 -12.68
CA THR A 112 -29.07 -16.64 -13.18
C THR A 112 -28.51 -15.45 -13.97
N PRO A 113 -27.51 -14.71 -13.46
CA PRO A 113 -26.82 -14.91 -12.18
C PRO A 113 -27.70 -14.62 -10.96
N THR A 114 -27.35 -15.20 -9.82
CA THR A 114 -28.00 -14.95 -8.52
C THR A 114 -27.76 -13.49 -8.11
N ALA A 115 -28.69 -12.88 -7.37
CA ALA A 115 -28.50 -11.51 -6.86
C ALA A 115 -27.17 -11.31 -6.11
N SER A 116 -26.69 -12.33 -5.39
CA SER A 116 -25.38 -12.31 -4.72
C SER A 116 -24.21 -12.35 -5.70
N GLU A 117 -24.29 -13.17 -6.75
CA GLU A 117 -23.24 -13.26 -7.78
C GLU A 117 -23.15 -11.94 -8.55
N PHE A 118 -24.30 -11.34 -8.88
CA PHE A 118 -24.36 -10.03 -9.54
C PHE A 118 -23.77 -8.90 -8.67
N ALA A 119 -24.09 -8.88 -7.37
CA ALA A 119 -23.51 -7.88 -6.48
C ALA A 119 -21.98 -8.06 -6.32
N ILE A 120 -21.50 -9.31 -6.30
CA ILE A 120 -20.07 -9.61 -6.25
C ILE A 120 -19.38 -9.21 -7.56
N SER A 121 -20.01 -9.41 -8.73
CA SER A 121 -19.40 -9.03 -10.01
C SER A 121 -19.21 -7.52 -10.14
N ILE A 122 -20.18 -6.72 -9.68
CA ILE A 122 -20.03 -5.25 -9.62
C ILE A 122 -18.85 -4.87 -8.71
N GLU A 123 -18.73 -5.53 -7.56
CA GLU A 123 -17.61 -5.28 -6.65
C GLU A 123 -16.27 -5.68 -7.27
N ASP A 124 -16.20 -6.82 -7.97
CA ASP A 124 -14.99 -7.25 -8.67
C ASP A 124 -14.57 -6.25 -9.77
N GLU A 125 -15.53 -5.66 -10.49
CA GLU A 125 -15.28 -4.60 -11.47
C GLU A 125 -14.68 -3.35 -10.80
N ILE A 126 -15.21 -2.91 -9.65
CA ILE A 126 -14.67 -1.77 -8.88
C ILE A 126 -13.20 -2.01 -8.49
N TYR A 127 -12.87 -3.21 -7.98
CA TYR A 127 -11.48 -3.53 -7.63
C TYR A 127 -10.58 -3.62 -8.87
N LEU A 128 -11.09 -4.13 -10.00
CA LEU A 128 -10.34 -4.19 -11.25
C LEU A 128 -10.03 -2.79 -11.81
N GLU A 129 -11.01 -1.89 -11.75
CA GLU A 129 -10.86 -0.49 -12.16
C GLU A 129 -9.88 0.26 -11.26
N ALA A 130 -9.97 0.06 -9.94
CA ALA A 130 -9.01 0.60 -8.99
C ALA A 130 -7.58 0.14 -9.29
N ARG A 131 -7.38 -1.14 -9.61
CA ARG A 131 -6.05 -1.65 -10.00
C ARG A 131 -5.52 -0.99 -11.27
N LYS A 132 -6.39 -0.73 -12.25
CA LYS A 132 -6.00 -0.03 -13.48
C LYS A 132 -5.62 1.42 -13.19
N SER A 133 -6.33 2.11 -12.30
CA SER A 133 -6.03 3.51 -11.95
C SER A 133 -4.69 3.68 -11.22
N TYR A 134 -4.20 2.63 -10.55
CA TYR A 134 -2.91 2.64 -9.86
C TYR A 134 -1.69 2.56 -10.80
N ILE A 135 -1.87 2.15 -12.06
CA ILE A 135 -0.77 1.96 -13.01
C ILE A 135 -0.21 3.34 -13.43
N ARG A 136 1.11 3.52 -13.27
CA ARG A 136 1.82 4.73 -13.71
C ARG A 136 2.50 4.48 -15.07
N ASN A 137 2.20 5.34 -16.04
CA ASN A 137 2.88 5.35 -17.34
C ASN A 137 4.17 6.16 -17.20
N LEU A 138 5.31 5.51 -17.39
CA LEU A 138 6.63 6.10 -17.24
C LEU A 138 7.40 6.05 -18.56
N PRO A 139 8.33 7.01 -18.79
CA PRO A 139 9.26 6.94 -19.92
C PRO A 139 10.07 5.63 -19.91
N GLU A 140 10.54 5.22 -21.09
CA GLU A 140 11.48 4.10 -21.19
C GLU A 140 12.75 4.42 -20.39
N GLY A 141 13.29 3.43 -19.67
CA GLY A 141 14.48 3.63 -18.82
C GLY A 141 14.23 4.27 -17.45
N ALA A 142 13.05 4.86 -17.24
CA ALA A 142 12.69 5.50 -15.96
C ALA A 142 12.40 4.47 -14.86
N LEU A 143 12.88 4.76 -13.65
CA LEU A 143 12.65 3.97 -12.46
C LEU A 143 11.27 4.27 -11.88
N ASN A 144 10.44 3.22 -11.74
CA ASN A 144 9.16 3.33 -11.06
C ASN A 144 9.34 3.38 -9.53
N LEU A 145 9.08 4.53 -8.90
CA LEU A 145 9.21 4.72 -7.45
C LEU A 145 8.05 4.10 -6.61
N ARG A 146 7.04 3.54 -7.28
CA ARG A 146 6.02 2.69 -6.64
C ARG A 146 6.51 1.27 -6.40
N LYS A 147 7.45 0.81 -7.24
CA LYS A 147 8.13 -0.49 -7.12
C LYS A 147 9.45 -0.40 -6.35
N PHE A 148 10.19 0.68 -6.56
CA PHE A 148 11.51 0.91 -5.97
C PHE A 148 11.52 2.15 -5.06
N SER A 149 12.47 2.23 -4.14
CA SER A 149 12.71 3.43 -3.36
C SER A 149 14.19 3.74 -3.32
N ILE A 150 14.53 5.02 -3.47
CA ILE A 150 15.90 5.48 -3.27
C ILE A 150 16.20 5.45 -1.78
N ILE A 151 17.22 4.71 -1.39
CA ILE A 151 17.60 4.57 0.03
C ILE A 151 19.07 4.92 0.23
N GLY A 152 19.38 5.39 1.43
CA GLY A 152 20.74 5.76 1.81
C GLY A 152 21.15 7.17 1.36
N GLY A 153 20.25 7.95 0.79
CA GLY A 153 20.51 9.31 0.32
C GLY A 153 20.97 9.39 -1.13
N VAL A 154 21.56 10.52 -1.51
CA VAL A 154 21.96 10.81 -2.90
C VAL A 154 23.40 11.30 -2.98
N PHE A 155 24.06 10.98 -4.08
CA PHE A 155 25.46 11.31 -4.34
C PHE A 155 25.54 12.29 -5.51
N HIS A 156 25.98 13.51 -5.26
CA HIS A 156 26.23 14.50 -6.30
C HIS A 156 27.68 14.39 -6.78
N LEU A 157 27.85 14.21 -8.08
CA LEU A 157 29.13 14.25 -8.75
C LEU A 157 29.08 15.35 -9.80
N ASP A 158 29.91 16.37 -9.64
CA ASP A 158 30.04 17.48 -10.58
C ASP A 158 31.50 17.67 -11.00
N LEU A 159 31.71 17.94 -12.28
CA LEU A 159 32.97 18.44 -12.81
C LEU A 159 32.87 19.96 -12.99
N LEU A 160 33.77 20.70 -12.35
CA LEU A 160 33.72 22.16 -12.28
C LEU A 160 34.96 22.79 -12.91
N TYR A 161 34.78 23.93 -13.59
CA TYR A 161 35.90 24.80 -13.92
C TYR A 161 36.50 25.32 -12.62
N GLN A 162 37.83 25.34 -12.56
CA GLN A 162 38.50 25.88 -11.39
C GLN A 162 38.27 27.39 -11.41
N PRO A 163 37.65 27.98 -10.36
CA PRO A 163 37.42 29.40 -10.35
C PRO A 163 38.76 30.13 -10.41
N PRO A 164 38.86 31.24 -11.18
CA PRO A 164 40.10 32.00 -11.28
C PRO A 164 40.52 32.48 -9.90
N GLN A 165 41.73 32.09 -9.48
CA GLN A 165 42.29 32.55 -8.22
C GLN A 165 42.75 34.00 -8.31
N PRO A 166 42.68 34.78 -7.21
CA PRO A 166 43.18 36.15 -7.20
C PRO A 166 44.65 36.18 -7.62
N GLN A 167 44.97 36.99 -8.62
CA GLN A 167 46.35 37.22 -9.04
C GLN A 167 46.82 38.54 -8.44
N HIS A 168 47.98 38.50 -7.78
CA HIS A 168 48.66 39.69 -7.28
C HIS A 168 49.56 40.25 -8.38
N TYR A 169 49.22 41.44 -8.85
CA TYR A 169 50.11 42.25 -9.67
C TYR A 169 50.81 43.24 -8.75
N VAL A 170 52.10 42.99 -8.50
CA VAL A 170 52.96 43.83 -7.67
C VAL A 170 53.92 44.59 -8.58
N THR A 171 53.79 45.90 -8.61
CA THR A 171 54.76 46.84 -9.20
C THR A 171 55.43 47.64 -8.08
N MET A 172 56.57 48.30 -8.35
CA MET A 172 57.33 49.05 -7.32
C MET A 172 56.47 50.04 -6.51
N ASP A 173 55.41 50.59 -7.13
CA ASP A 173 54.58 51.65 -6.53
C ASP A 173 53.12 51.22 -6.26
N LEU A 174 52.72 49.99 -6.60
CA LEU A 174 51.29 49.59 -6.56
C LEU A 174 51.07 48.08 -6.44
N ASN A 175 50.14 47.71 -5.57
CA ASN A 175 49.61 46.35 -5.42
C ASN A 175 48.18 46.30 -5.96
N GLN A 176 47.96 45.55 -7.03
CA GLN A 176 46.64 45.32 -7.61
C GLN A 176 46.26 43.84 -7.46
N THR A 177 45.08 43.58 -6.89
CA THR A 177 44.48 42.24 -6.84
C THR A 177 43.32 42.18 -7.82
N CYS A 178 43.48 41.43 -8.90
CA CYS A 178 42.43 41.24 -9.89
C CYS A 178 41.40 40.22 -9.38
N LEU A 179 40.13 40.64 -9.33
CA LEU A 179 38.99 39.81 -8.96
C LEU A 179 38.10 39.62 -10.20
N TYR A 180 37.88 38.37 -10.61
CA TYR A 180 36.93 38.03 -11.67
C TYR A 180 35.53 37.86 -11.07
N ILE A 181 34.53 38.54 -11.65
CA ILE A 181 33.12 38.57 -11.23
C ILE A 181 32.27 38.33 -12.48
N PRO A 182 31.17 37.54 -12.42
CA PRO A 182 30.61 36.90 -11.22
C PRO A 182 31.39 35.65 -10.79
N LYS A 183 31.57 35.48 -9.48
CA LYS A 183 32.16 34.26 -8.89
C LYS A 183 31.11 33.15 -8.84
N GLN A 184 30.73 32.64 -10.00
CA GLN A 184 29.82 31.51 -10.11
C GLN A 184 30.60 30.25 -10.47
N LEU A 185 30.17 29.12 -9.90
CA LEU A 185 30.73 27.82 -10.23
C LEU A 185 30.17 27.39 -11.58
N GLU A 186 31.04 27.23 -12.57
CA GLU A 186 30.67 26.74 -13.89
C GLU A 186 30.95 25.25 -14.00
N LYS A 187 29.96 24.50 -14.48
CA LYS A 187 30.11 23.06 -14.75
C LYS A 187 30.84 22.85 -16.07
N VAL A 188 31.75 21.88 -16.10
CA VAL A 188 32.39 21.43 -17.33
C VAL A 188 31.43 20.47 -18.04
N PRO A 189 31.07 20.72 -19.31
CA PRO A 189 30.28 19.77 -20.07
C PRO A 189 31.14 18.54 -20.35
N PHE A 190 30.75 17.41 -19.79
CA PHE A 190 31.34 16.11 -20.06
C PHE A 190 30.20 15.12 -20.30
N MET A 191 30.17 14.55 -21.51
CA MET A 191 29.22 13.55 -21.91
C MET A 191 29.91 12.59 -22.89
N VAL A 192 29.83 11.30 -22.59
CA VAL A 192 30.30 10.21 -23.44
C VAL A 192 29.14 9.27 -23.63
N SER A 193 28.64 9.17 -24.86
CA SER A 193 27.58 8.22 -25.19
C SER A 193 28.18 6.82 -25.32
N TYR A 194 27.59 5.85 -24.62
CA TYR A 194 27.89 4.45 -24.79
C TYR A 194 26.58 3.70 -25.01
N THR A 195 26.52 2.92 -26.09
CA THR A 195 25.40 2.02 -26.36
C THR A 195 25.92 0.60 -26.29
N PRO A 196 25.42 -0.23 -25.36
CA PRO A 196 25.87 -1.60 -25.26
C PRO A 196 25.59 -2.35 -26.57
N PRO A 197 26.52 -3.20 -27.02
CA PRO A 197 26.33 -3.96 -28.25
C PRO A 197 25.15 -4.93 -28.12
N LYS A 198 24.42 -5.11 -29.22
CA LYS A 198 23.26 -6.00 -29.25
C LYS A 198 23.72 -7.45 -29.02
N PRO A 199 23.02 -8.22 -28.17
CA PRO A 199 23.30 -9.65 -28.02
C PRO A 199 23.27 -10.34 -29.38
N THR A 200 24.21 -11.26 -29.59
CA THR A 200 24.26 -12.08 -30.82
C THR A 200 22.99 -12.92 -30.94
N GLU A 201 22.41 -12.99 -32.14
CA GLU A 201 21.16 -13.74 -32.38
C GLU A 201 21.31 -15.23 -32.03
N PRO A 202 20.26 -15.89 -31.47
CA PRO A 202 20.32 -17.29 -31.10
C PRO A 202 20.63 -18.18 -32.31
N GLY A 203 21.78 -18.87 -32.28
CA GLY A 203 22.20 -19.80 -33.33
C GLY A 203 23.36 -19.32 -34.21
N VAL A 204 23.75 -18.06 -34.12
CA VAL A 204 24.93 -17.52 -34.82
C VAL A 204 26.17 -17.73 -33.93
N ARG A 205 27.05 -18.67 -34.31
CA ARG A 205 28.37 -18.82 -33.68
C ARG A 205 29.35 -17.85 -34.33
N LYS A 206 29.67 -16.76 -33.64
CA LYS A 206 30.80 -15.88 -33.98
C LYS A 206 32.11 -16.63 -33.76
N GLN A 207 33.13 -16.32 -34.57
CA GLN A 207 34.46 -16.91 -34.37
C GLN A 207 35.11 -16.40 -33.07
N PRO A 208 35.96 -17.17 -32.38
CA PRO A 208 36.63 -16.72 -31.15
C PRO A 208 37.39 -15.40 -31.30
N GLU A 209 38.05 -15.18 -32.45
CA GLU A 209 38.79 -13.93 -32.73
C GLU A 209 37.86 -12.71 -32.85
N GLU A 210 36.67 -12.87 -33.46
CA GLU A 210 35.68 -11.79 -33.57
C GLU A 210 35.11 -11.43 -32.19
N ILE A 211 34.94 -12.41 -31.33
CA ILE A 211 34.48 -12.21 -29.95
C ILE A 211 35.55 -11.46 -29.14
N GLU A 212 36.82 -11.84 -29.28
CA GLU A 212 37.93 -11.15 -28.60
C GLU A 212 38.10 -9.70 -29.07
N GLU A 213 38.00 -9.43 -30.38
CA GLU A 213 38.03 -8.05 -30.90
C GLU A 213 36.84 -7.23 -30.44
N GLU A 214 35.64 -7.80 -30.43
CA GLU A 214 34.42 -7.12 -29.96
C GLU A 214 34.51 -6.80 -28.47
N MET A 215 34.99 -7.74 -27.64
CA MET A 215 35.26 -7.52 -26.23
C MET A 215 36.29 -6.41 -26.01
N LYS A 216 37.40 -6.42 -26.76
CA LYS A 216 38.44 -5.39 -26.63
C LYS A 216 37.92 -4.00 -26.99
N ARG A 217 37.13 -3.87 -28.06
CA ARG A 217 36.48 -2.59 -28.42
C ARG A 217 35.52 -2.12 -27.32
N GLN A 218 34.75 -3.02 -26.73
CA GLN A 218 33.87 -2.68 -25.61
C GLN A 218 34.67 -2.17 -24.41
N GLU A 219 35.77 -2.82 -24.05
CA GLU A 219 36.64 -2.36 -22.95
C GLU A 219 37.20 -0.96 -23.22
N GLU A 220 37.68 -0.69 -24.44
CA GLU A 220 38.18 0.64 -24.84
C GLU A 220 37.10 1.73 -24.80
N GLU A 221 35.85 1.39 -25.11
CA GLU A 221 34.72 2.32 -24.99
C GLU A 221 34.32 2.55 -23.52
N LEU A 222 34.27 1.49 -22.71
CA LEU A 222 34.01 1.59 -21.28
C LEU A 222 35.07 2.40 -20.55
N ASP A 223 36.33 2.34 -20.97
CA ASP A 223 37.45 3.12 -20.40
C ASP A 223 37.36 4.62 -20.65
N LYS A 224 36.54 5.06 -21.61
CA LYS A 224 36.21 6.48 -21.79
C LYS A 224 35.16 6.98 -20.79
N LEU A 225 34.42 6.08 -20.15
CA LEU A 225 33.38 6.41 -19.18
C LEU A 225 33.98 6.71 -17.79
N ILE A 226 33.20 7.43 -16.98
CA ILE A 226 33.54 7.70 -15.59
C ILE A 226 33.34 6.42 -14.79
N CYS A 227 34.40 5.89 -14.19
CA CYS A 227 34.31 4.76 -13.26
C CYS A 227 34.09 5.28 -11.84
N ILE A 228 33.03 4.79 -11.18
CA ILE A 228 32.63 5.20 -9.84
C ILE A 228 32.52 3.95 -8.97
N THR A 229 33.09 4.02 -7.77
CA THR A 229 32.96 3.00 -6.73
C THR A 229 32.36 3.64 -5.49
N LEU A 230 31.19 3.16 -5.09
CA LEU A 230 30.46 3.62 -3.90
C LEU A 230 30.42 2.53 -2.83
N THR A 231 30.54 2.93 -1.57
CA THR A 231 30.26 2.06 -0.42
C THR A 231 28.84 2.34 0.07
N TRP A 232 28.07 1.29 0.36
CA TRP A 232 26.72 1.41 0.88
C TRP A 232 26.73 2.11 2.24
N PRO A 233 25.77 3.01 2.53
CA PRO A 233 25.67 3.59 3.85
C PRO A 233 25.33 2.54 4.92
N GLN A 234 26.03 2.55 6.06
CA GLN A 234 25.85 1.55 7.13
C GLN A 234 24.48 1.56 7.82
N HIS A 235 23.66 2.60 7.59
CA HIS A 235 22.35 2.74 8.19
C HIS A 235 21.21 2.20 7.32
N VAL A 236 21.52 1.62 6.15
CA VAL A 236 20.54 1.01 5.26
C VAL A 236 20.78 -0.48 5.06
N ILE A 237 19.72 -1.17 4.65
CA ILE A 237 19.67 -2.59 4.36
C ILE A 237 19.24 -2.73 2.91
N PHE A 238 20.07 -3.41 2.12
CA PHE A 238 19.70 -3.89 0.80
C PHE A 238 19.43 -5.39 0.90
N LEU A 239 18.19 -5.79 0.63
CA LEU A 239 17.75 -7.20 0.67
C LEU A 239 17.97 -7.91 -0.66
N GLU A 240 18.09 -7.11 -1.72
CA GLU A 240 18.50 -7.50 -3.07
C GLU A 240 19.59 -6.51 -3.52
N PRO A 241 20.43 -6.85 -4.51
CA PRO A 241 21.42 -5.93 -5.06
C PRO A 241 20.79 -4.57 -5.43
N PRO A 242 21.35 -3.44 -4.97
CA PRO A 242 20.80 -2.12 -5.31
C PRO A 242 20.88 -1.84 -6.80
N ILE A 243 19.85 -1.18 -7.32
CA ILE A 243 19.88 -0.65 -8.67
C ILE A 243 20.45 0.77 -8.61
N VAL A 244 21.56 0.98 -9.32
CA VAL A 244 22.14 2.31 -9.48
C VAL A 244 21.32 3.08 -10.52
N CYS A 245 20.97 4.32 -10.20
CA CYS A 245 20.24 5.20 -11.11
C CYS A 245 20.78 6.62 -11.03
N GLN A 246 20.57 7.38 -12.10
CA GLN A 246 20.98 8.77 -12.23
C GLN A 246 19.74 9.66 -12.34
N TRP A 247 19.73 10.80 -11.66
CA TRP A 247 18.65 11.78 -11.78
C TRP A 247 18.73 12.50 -13.12
N ASP A 248 17.62 12.52 -13.86
CA ASP A 248 17.42 13.39 -15.01
C ASP A 248 16.64 14.66 -14.59
N PRO A 249 17.29 15.84 -14.57
CA PRO A 249 16.64 17.09 -14.23
C PRO A 249 15.56 17.54 -15.23
N GLU A 250 15.65 17.15 -16.50
CA GLU A 250 14.73 17.57 -17.56
C GLU A 250 13.41 16.80 -17.45
N GLN A 251 13.51 15.46 -17.38
CA GLN A 251 12.35 14.60 -17.24
C GLN A 251 11.84 14.51 -15.79
N ARG A 252 12.65 14.90 -14.80
CA ARG A 252 12.38 14.73 -13.35
C ARG A 252 12.10 13.27 -12.99
N HIS A 253 12.96 12.38 -13.48
CA HIS A 253 12.90 10.96 -13.20
C HIS A 253 14.29 10.42 -12.87
N TRP A 254 14.31 9.35 -12.08
CA TRP A 254 15.51 8.52 -11.93
C TRP A 254 15.62 7.58 -13.13
N MET A 255 16.74 7.66 -13.84
CA MET A 255 17.00 6.91 -15.08
C MET A 255 18.06 5.85 -14.86
N LYS A 256 17.97 4.74 -15.60
CA LYS A 256 18.95 3.65 -15.57
C LYS A 256 19.86 3.62 -16.80
N ASP A 257 19.51 4.34 -17.85
CA ASP A 257 20.07 4.13 -19.20
C ASP A 257 21.55 4.47 -19.31
N ASN A 258 22.03 5.45 -18.54
CA ASN A 258 23.42 5.92 -18.58
C ASN A 258 24.31 5.27 -17.50
N ILE A 259 23.91 4.09 -17.03
CA ILE A 259 24.65 3.30 -16.04
C ILE A 259 25.05 1.96 -16.66
N HIS A 260 26.35 1.67 -16.63
CA HIS A 260 26.95 0.52 -17.31
C HIS A 260 27.94 -0.21 -16.39
N ASP A 261 28.31 -1.45 -16.76
CA ASP A 261 29.33 -2.27 -16.08
C ASP A 261 29.13 -2.34 -14.54
N VAL A 262 27.89 -2.55 -14.11
CA VAL A 262 27.53 -2.59 -12.68
C VAL A 262 28.07 -3.87 -12.04
N LYS A 263 28.94 -3.71 -11.05
CA LYS A 263 29.63 -4.77 -10.30
C LYS A 263 29.36 -4.59 -8.80
N PRO A 264 28.27 -5.18 -8.28
CA PRO A 264 28.02 -5.20 -6.84
C PRO A 264 28.95 -6.20 -6.13
N ASN A 265 29.44 -5.81 -4.96
CA ASN A 265 30.16 -6.67 -4.02
C ASN A 265 29.44 -6.56 -2.67
N GLU A 266 28.54 -7.51 -2.40
CA GLU A 266 27.68 -7.48 -1.22
C GLU A 266 28.47 -7.71 0.07
N GLU A 267 29.47 -8.59 0.05
CA GLU A 267 30.33 -8.88 1.20
C GLU A 267 31.07 -7.64 1.70
N LYS A 268 31.53 -6.80 0.77
CA LYS A 268 32.21 -5.53 1.08
C LYS A 268 31.27 -4.34 1.16
N CYS A 269 29.98 -4.53 0.84
CA CYS A 269 28.99 -3.47 0.70
C CYS A 269 29.47 -2.37 -0.26
N ILE A 270 30.03 -2.75 -1.40
CA ILE A 270 30.57 -1.84 -2.42
C ILE A 270 29.84 -2.09 -3.73
N ILE A 271 29.58 -1.03 -4.50
CA ILE A 271 29.10 -1.12 -5.87
C ILE A 271 29.97 -0.28 -6.78
N SER A 272 30.52 -0.90 -7.82
CA SER A 272 31.26 -0.21 -8.88
C SER A 272 30.42 -0.17 -10.14
N PHE A 273 30.44 0.94 -10.86
CA PHE A 273 29.73 1.10 -12.12
C PHE A 273 30.39 2.21 -12.95
N ARG A 274 30.00 2.28 -14.22
CA ARG A 274 30.47 3.30 -15.17
C ARG A 274 29.31 4.16 -15.66
N THR A 275 29.57 5.43 -15.91
CA THR A 275 28.57 6.38 -16.44
C THR A 275 29.18 7.34 -17.45
N GLY A 276 28.37 7.74 -18.44
CA GLY A 276 28.79 8.67 -19.49
C GLY A 276 28.74 10.15 -19.10
N SER A 277 28.12 10.51 -17.97
CA SER A 277 27.94 11.91 -17.60
C SER A 277 27.99 12.12 -16.08
N PHE A 278 28.31 13.35 -15.67
CA PHE A 278 28.20 13.78 -14.27
C PHE A 278 26.75 14.07 -13.90
N GLY A 279 26.39 13.89 -12.63
CA GLY A 279 25.04 14.15 -12.14
C GLY A 279 24.80 13.64 -10.72
N VAL A 280 23.52 13.49 -10.38
CA VAL A 280 23.09 12.96 -9.08
C VAL A 280 22.81 11.47 -9.22
N ILE A 281 23.36 10.68 -8.30
CA ILE A 281 23.28 9.22 -8.31
C ILE A 281 22.52 8.76 -7.07
N GLY A 282 21.62 7.82 -7.26
CA GLY A 282 20.82 7.18 -6.21
C GLY A 282 20.99 5.66 -6.24
N LEU A 283 20.82 5.04 -5.06
CA LEU A 283 20.74 3.59 -4.92
C LEU A 283 19.29 3.20 -4.64
N ALA A 284 18.67 2.49 -5.58
CA ALA A 284 17.30 2.07 -5.49
C ALA A 284 17.18 0.64 -4.94
N ALA A 285 16.33 0.45 -3.93
CA ALA A 285 15.95 -0.85 -3.39
C ALA A 285 14.52 -1.22 -3.79
N MET A 286 14.26 -2.52 -3.95
CA MET A 286 12.90 -3.04 -4.12
C MET A 286 12.09 -2.80 -2.85
N ARG A 287 10.94 -2.11 -2.94
CA ARG A 287 10.13 -1.78 -1.76
C ARG A 287 9.61 -3.03 -1.07
N TYR A 288 9.00 -3.92 -1.85
CA TYR A 288 8.22 -5.04 -1.32
C TYR A 288 8.98 -6.36 -1.31
N ALA A 289 10.31 -6.32 -1.17
CA ALA A 289 11.17 -7.52 -1.16
C ALA A 289 10.82 -8.53 -0.03
N ASN A 290 10.13 -8.07 1.01
CA ASN A 290 9.68 -8.89 2.13
C ASN A 290 8.24 -9.41 1.97
N LEU A 291 7.55 -9.11 0.87
CA LEU A 291 6.20 -9.54 0.59
C LEU A 291 6.19 -10.62 -0.51
N PRO A 292 5.24 -11.58 -0.48
CA PRO A 292 4.26 -11.81 0.58
C PRO A 292 4.90 -12.39 1.86
N TYR A 293 4.22 -12.24 3.00
CA TYR A 293 4.59 -12.88 4.25
C TYR A 293 4.37 -14.39 4.17
N GLN A 294 5.23 -15.14 4.83
CA GLN A 294 5.16 -16.60 4.90
C GLN A 294 4.35 -17.07 6.13
N ALA A 295 4.37 -16.30 7.21
CA ALA A 295 3.59 -16.54 8.41
C ALA A 295 3.49 -15.27 9.26
N TRP A 296 2.51 -15.24 10.16
CA TRP A 296 2.40 -14.24 11.20
C TRP A 296 1.69 -14.79 12.44
N GLU A 297 1.97 -14.20 13.59
CA GLU A 297 1.34 -14.54 14.87
C GLU A 297 1.14 -13.28 15.70
N LEU A 298 -0.08 -13.05 16.19
CA LEU A 298 -0.41 -12.02 17.17
C LEU A 298 -0.73 -12.69 18.51
N LYS A 299 -0.09 -12.27 19.60
CA LYS A 299 -0.38 -12.79 20.95
C LYS A 299 -0.12 -11.76 22.05
N PRO A 300 -0.86 -11.83 23.17
CA PRO A 300 -0.55 -11.03 24.36
C PRO A 300 0.61 -11.64 25.15
N GLU A 301 1.34 -10.77 25.84
CA GLU A 301 2.44 -11.11 26.73
C GLU A 301 2.04 -10.94 28.21
N GLU A 302 2.85 -11.48 29.12
CA GLU A 302 2.62 -11.40 30.57
C GLU A 302 2.63 -9.96 31.10
N ASP A 303 3.44 -9.10 30.51
CA ASP A 303 3.56 -7.68 30.87
C ASP A 303 2.40 -6.81 30.34
N GLY A 304 1.37 -7.44 29.77
CA GLY A 304 0.19 -6.78 29.19
C GLY A 304 0.43 -6.12 27.83
N SER A 305 1.62 -6.29 27.24
CA SER A 305 1.88 -5.91 25.86
C SER A 305 1.33 -6.95 24.88
N VAL A 306 1.36 -6.62 23.60
CA VAL A 306 0.96 -7.52 22.50
C VAL A 306 2.08 -7.59 21.49
N THR A 307 2.44 -8.80 21.09
CA THR A 307 3.49 -9.09 20.13
C THR A 307 2.86 -9.51 18.81
N LEU A 308 3.30 -8.89 17.72
CA LEU A 308 3.05 -9.32 16.34
C LEU A 308 4.36 -9.82 15.73
N ASN A 309 4.44 -11.11 15.47
CA ASN A 309 5.51 -11.74 14.73
C ASN A 309 5.13 -11.82 13.26
N ILE A 310 6.05 -11.43 12.38
CA ILE A 310 5.93 -11.54 10.94
C ILE A 310 7.17 -12.27 10.41
N THR A 311 6.94 -13.42 9.80
CA THR A 311 7.93 -14.12 8.99
C THR A 311 7.73 -13.65 7.55
N ALA A 312 8.56 -12.71 7.11
CA ALA A 312 8.56 -12.20 5.74
C ALA A 312 9.38 -13.11 4.82
N ALA A 313 9.46 -12.76 3.53
CA ALA A 313 10.21 -13.54 2.55
C ALA A 313 11.71 -13.66 2.89
N ILE A 314 12.31 -12.61 3.47
CA ILE A 314 13.75 -12.55 3.76
C ILE A 314 13.99 -12.36 5.27
N LEU A 315 13.32 -11.36 5.86
CA LEU A 315 13.49 -10.98 7.26
C LEU A 315 12.46 -11.66 8.18
N MET A 316 12.80 -11.79 9.46
CA MET A 316 11.81 -12.09 10.51
C MET A 316 11.74 -10.91 11.47
N LEU A 317 10.54 -10.39 11.69
CA LEU A 317 10.29 -9.17 12.45
C LEU A 317 9.37 -9.47 13.64
N GLU A 318 9.73 -8.97 14.81
CA GLU A 318 8.87 -8.96 16.00
C GLU A 318 8.53 -7.52 16.37
N PHE A 319 7.24 -7.18 16.31
CA PHE A 319 6.73 -5.91 16.79
C PHE A 319 6.09 -6.08 18.17
N LYS A 320 6.43 -5.23 19.13
CA LYS A 320 5.84 -5.26 20.46
C LYS A 320 5.11 -3.95 20.75
N VAL A 321 3.83 -4.05 21.15
CA VAL A 321 2.93 -2.93 21.39
C VAL A 321 2.63 -2.79 22.88
N LYS A 322 2.88 -1.62 23.47
CA LYS A 322 2.66 -1.34 24.90
C LYS A 322 2.17 0.09 25.11
N GLY A 323 1.05 0.27 25.83
CA GLY A 323 0.49 1.60 26.18
C GLY A 323 0.26 2.54 24.99
N GLY A 324 0.01 2.00 23.79
CA GLY A 324 -0.17 2.78 22.56
C GLY A 324 1.11 3.13 21.78
N LEU A 325 2.27 2.66 22.24
CA LEU A 325 3.55 2.76 21.52
C LEU A 325 3.96 1.39 20.96
N ILE A 326 4.79 1.41 19.93
CA ILE A 326 5.26 0.22 19.22
C ILE A 326 6.78 0.28 19.14
N CYS A 327 7.43 -0.85 19.31
CA CYS A 327 8.85 -1.03 18.97
C CYS A 327 9.03 -2.24 18.06
N LEU A 328 10.11 -2.21 17.27
CA LEU A 328 10.68 -3.40 16.67
C LEU A 328 11.48 -4.10 17.78
N SER A 329 10.97 -5.18 18.34
CA SER A 329 11.58 -5.93 19.45
C SER A 329 12.71 -6.83 18.95
N GLN A 330 12.55 -7.40 17.75
CA GLN A 330 13.55 -8.25 17.13
C GLN A 330 13.55 -8.09 15.60
N LEU A 331 14.75 -8.15 15.03
CA LEU A 331 14.99 -8.21 13.59
C LEU A 331 16.01 -9.33 13.34
N GLN A 332 15.59 -10.39 12.66
CA GLN A 332 16.47 -11.52 12.32
C GLN A 332 16.71 -11.57 10.81
N ASN A 333 17.78 -12.28 10.41
CA ASN A 333 18.23 -12.43 9.02
C ASN A 333 18.61 -11.11 8.30
N SER A 334 18.86 -10.04 9.05
CA SER A 334 19.37 -8.80 8.45
C SER A 334 20.80 -9.02 7.93
N PRO A 335 21.12 -8.63 6.67
CA PRO A 335 22.47 -8.74 6.13
C PRO A 335 23.45 -7.72 6.76
N SER A 336 22.93 -6.70 7.46
CA SER A 336 23.73 -5.68 8.13
C SER A 336 23.20 -5.36 9.54
N ASN A 337 24.02 -4.64 10.32
CA ASN A 337 23.64 -4.14 11.65
C ASN A 337 22.80 -2.85 11.62
N ALA A 338 22.31 -2.44 10.44
CA ALA A 338 21.38 -1.33 10.34
C ALA A 338 20.11 -1.62 11.15
N LEU A 339 19.41 -0.56 11.59
CA LEU A 339 18.26 -0.61 12.51
C LEU A 339 18.52 -1.14 13.93
N GLN A 340 19.70 -1.70 14.25
CA GLN A 340 19.95 -2.27 15.59
C GLN A 340 19.74 -1.26 16.73
N ASN A 341 20.06 0.02 16.50
CA ASN A 341 19.84 1.10 17.47
C ASN A 341 18.35 1.41 17.74
N LEU A 342 17.44 0.95 16.87
CA LEU A 342 16.00 1.14 17.00
C LEU A 342 15.33 -0.06 17.68
N VAL A 343 16.03 -1.19 17.78
CA VAL A 343 15.49 -2.40 18.39
C VAL A 343 15.20 -2.14 19.88
N GLY A 344 13.97 -2.47 20.30
CA GLY A 344 13.48 -2.23 21.66
C GLY A 344 13.06 -0.79 21.98
N VAL A 345 13.23 0.16 21.07
CA VAL A 345 12.86 1.57 21.29
C VAL A 345 11.38 1.82 20.98
N TYR A 346 10.60 2.12 22.01
CA TYR A 346 9.17 2.43 21.85
C TYR A 346 8.94 3.81 21.24
N MET A 347 8.12 3.88 20.20
CA MET A 347 7.73 5.11 19.53
C MET A 347 6.33 5.03 18.90
N LYS A 348 5.86 6.14 18.33
CA LYS A 348 4.62 6.16 17.56
C LYS A 348 4.81 5.41 16.24
N LEU A 349 3.77 4.69 15.80
CA LEU A 349 3.80 3.83 14.61
C LEU A 349 4.27 4.55 13.35
N PHE A 350 3.78 5.77 13.09
CA PHE A 350 4.19 6.54 11.89
C PHE A 350 5.71 6.81 11.86
N LYS A 351 6.32 7.04 13.03
CA LYS A 351 7.77 7.28 13.16
C LYS A 351 8.55 5.98 12.93
N LEU A 352 8.08 4.86 13.50
CA LEU A 352 8.68 3.55 13.27
C LEU A 352 8.62 3.15 11.80
N LYS A 353 7.43 3.25 11.18
CA LYS A 353 7.22 3.00 9.74
C LYS A 353 8.21 3.81 8.89
N ARG A 354 8.34 5.11 9.16
CA ARG A 354 9.25 5.97 8.40
C ARG A 354 10.71 5.52 8.54
N LEU A 355 11.19 5.31 9.76
CA LEU A 355 12.58 4.90 10.02
C LEU A 355 12.90 3.54 9.41
N MET A 356 11.95 2.59 9.43
CA MET A 356 12.13 1.29 8.79
C MET A 356 12.21 1.42 7.27
N LYS A 357 11.32 2.21 6.64
CA LYS A 357 11.37 2.48 5.19
C LYS A 357 12.67 3.18 4.77
N GLU A 358 13.11 4.19 5.52
CA GLU A 358 14.38 4.90 5.28
C GLU A 358 15.60 3.96 5.34
N ALA A 359 15.53 2.91 6.16
CA ALA A 359 16.56 1.89 6.24
C ALA A 359 16.42 0.76 5.20
N GLY A 360 15.44 0.81 4.29
CA GLY A 360 15.23 -0.22 3.27
C GLY A 360 14.39 -1.43 3.72
N VAL A 361 13.69 -1.34 4.85
CA VAL A 361 12.78 -2.38 5.35
C VAL A 361 11.34 -1.88 5.25
N ASP A 362 10.67 -2.17 4.13
CA ASP A 362 9.26 -1.85 3.93
C ASP A 362 8.39 -3.13 4.02
N VAL A 363 7.72 -3.27 5.16
CA VAL A 363 6.69 -4.29 5.44
C VAL A 363 5.31 -3.64 5.58
N PHE A 364 5.13 -2.46 4.98
CA PHE A 364 3.92 -1.67 5.08
C PHE A 364 3.35 -1.42 3.68
N PRO A 365 2.74 -2.45 3.05
CA PRO A 365 2.22 -2.36 1.70
C PRO A 365 1.24 -1.21 1.56
N GLU A 366 1.39 -0.45 0.47
CA GLU A 366 0.46 0.59 0.07
C GLU A 366 -0.63 0.02 -0.85
N PRO A 367 -1.72 0.76 -1.14
CA PRO A 367 -2.87 0.25 -1.88
C PRO A 367 -2.52 -0.37 -3.25
N ASP A 368 -1.50 0.17 -3.91
CA ASP A 368 -0.99 -0.27 -5.21
C ASP A 368 0.06 -1.38 -5.15
N ALA A 369 0.43 -1.86 -3.95
CA ALA A 369 1.46 -2.89 -3.79
C ALA A 369 1.13 -4.20 -4.52
N PHE A 370 -0.17 -4.52 -4.74
CA PHE A 370 -0.58 -5.70 -5.52
C PHE A 370 -0.14 -5.68 -6.99
N LEU A 371 0.22 -4.51 -7.53
CA LEU A 371 0.81 -4.42 -8.86
C LEU A 371 2.25 -4.94 -8.91
N TYR A 372 2.90 -5.06 -7.75
CA TYR A 372 4.33 -5.33 -7.63
C TYR A 372 4.66 -6.57 -6.78
N VAL A 373 3.65 -7.20 -6.17
CA VAL A 373 3.80 -8.39 -5.32
C VAL A 373 2.99 -9.54 -5.90
N GLU A 374 3.70 -10.56 -6.38
CA GLU A 374 3.11 -11.80 -6.86
C GLU A 374 2.77 -12.74 -5.69
N GLY A 375 1.85 -13.69 -5.92
CA GLY A 375 1.50 -14.69 -4.90
C GLY A 375 0.71 -14.16 -3.70
N SER A 376 0.07 -12.99 -3.83
CA SER A 376 -0.80 -12.39 -2.82
C SER A 376 -2.28 -12.41 -3.24
N CYS A 377 -3.19 -12.26 -2.29
CA CYS A 377 -4.63 -12.18 -2.56
C CYS A 377 -5.22 -10.96 -1.86
N GLU A 378 -5.46 -9.89 -2.62
CA GLU A 378 -6.15 -8.71 -2.11
C GLU A 378 -7.50 -9.10 -1.51
N LYS A 379 -7.64 -8.95 -0.20
CA LYS A 379 -8.89 -9.19 0.50
C LYS A 379 -9.83 -8.01 0.33
N HIS A 380 -11.11 -8.27 0.51
CA HIS A 380 -12.12 -7.21 0.57
C HIS A 380 -11.78 -6.24 1.71
N TRP A 381 -11.32 -5.04 1.35
CA TRP A 381 -10.67 -4.11 2.28
C TRP A 381 -11.55 -3.69 3.45
N PRO A 382 -12.84 -3.33 3.28
CA PRO A 382 -13.72 -3.01 4.40
C PRO A 382 -13.85 -4.15 5.41
N MET A 383 -13.88 -5.41 4.94
CA MET A 383 -13.91 -6.60 5.81
C MET A 383 -12.58 -6.79 6.53
N GLU A 384 -11.46 -6.72 5.79
CA GLU A 384 -10.11 -6.87 6.35
C GLU A 384 -9.85 -5.82 7.44
N LYS A 385 -10.16 -4.55 7.15
CA LYS A 385 -10.02 -3.43 8.08
C LYS A 385 -10.91 -3.58 9.32
N HIS A 386 -12.18 -3.98 9.16
CA HIS A 386 -13.08 -4.23 10.30
C HIS A 386 -12.55 -5.38 11.16
N LEU A 387 -12.08 -6.47 10.54
CA LEU A 387 -11.54 -7.62 11.24
C LEU A 387 -10.31 -7.25 12.08
N TYR A 388 -9.41 -6.38 11.59
CA TYR A 388 -8.29 -5.89 12.39
C TYR A 388 -8.72 -5.13 13.64
N VAL A 389 -9.79 -4.33 13.56
CA VAL A 389 -10.36 -3.66 14.73
C VAL A 389 -10.94 -4.69 15.71
N CYS A 390 -11.63 -5.71 15.21
CA CYS A 390 -12.15 -6.79 16.05
C CYS A 390 -11.02 -7.58 16.75
N MET A 391 -9.96 -7.94 16.01
CA MET A 391 -8.79 -8.64 16.57
C MET A 391 -8.10 -7.79 17.64
N ALA A 392 -7.93 -6.49 17.37
CA ALA A 392 -7.32 -5.57 18.32
C ALA A 392 -8.14 -5.45 19.62
N ARG A 393 -9.47 -5.52 19.56
CA ARG A 393 -10.30 -5.56 20.77
C ARG A 393 -10.05 -6.80 21.65
N MET A 394 -9.59 -7.88 21.03
CA MET A 394 -9.38 -9.20 21.65
C MET A 394 -7.91 -9.52 21.90
N CYS A 395 -7.00 -8.62 21.53
CA CYS A 395 -5.55 -8.85 21.53
C CYS A 395 -4.99 -9.20 22.92
N GLY A 396 -5.63 -8.74 24.01
CA GLY A 396 -5.21 -9.03 25.39
C GLY A 396 -5.50 -10.45 25.87
N CYS A 397 -6.30 -11.23 25.13
CA CYS A 397 -6.73 -12.57 25.57
C CYS A 397 -6.79 -13.63 24.46
N PHE A 398 -6.44 -13.28 23.22
CA PHE A 398 -6.42 -14.20 22.09
C PHE A 398 -5.07 -14.25 21.42
N ASN A 399 -4.74 -15.45 20.94
CA ASN A 399 -3.66 -15.67 20.00
C ASN A 399 -4.28 -15.92 18.62
N PHE A 400 -3.90 -15.09 17.65
CA PHE A 400 -4.28 -15.20 16.25
C PHE A 400 -3.05 -15.57 15.44
N ALA A 401 -3.20 -16.43 14.44
CA ALA A 401 -2.08 -16.85 13.60
C ALA A 401 -2.52 -17.06 12.15
N TRP A 402 -1.52 -16.97 11.28
CA TRP A 402 -1.61 -17.29 9.85
C TRP A 402 -2.22 -18.66 9.59
N SER A 403 -2.85 -18.82 8.43
CA SER A 403 -3.41 -20.09 7.95
C SER A 403 -3.08 -20.28 6.48
N ARG A 404 -2.62 -21.49 6.12
CA ARG A 404 -2.29 -21.83 4.71
C ARG A 404 -3.47 -21.69 3.76
N TRP A 405 -4.69 -21.79 4.29
CA TRP A 405 -5.92 -21.73 3.50
C TRP A 405 -6.32 -20.30 3.15
N ASN A 406 -5.72 -19.30 3.76
CA ASN A 406 -6.13 -17.91 3.58
C ASN A 406 -5.94 -17.45 2.13
N LEU A 407 -4.78 -17.74 1.54
CA LEU A 407 -4.46 -17.33 0.17
C LEU A 407 -5.49 -17.89 -0.84
N THR A 408 -5.81 -19.18 -0.73
CA THR A 408 -6.72 -19.87 -1.66
C THR A 408 -8.20 -19.62 -1.38
N ALA A 409 -8.56 -19.04 -0.23
CA ALA A 409 -9.95 -18.73 0.11
C ALA A 409 -10.54 -17.57 -0.73
N GLY A 410 -9.71 -16.83 -1.46
CA GLY A 410 -10.15 -15.74 -2.34
C GLY A 410 -10.40 -14.41 -1.62
N ARG A 411 -10.91 -13.42 -2.35
CA ARG A 411 -11.00 -12.01 -1.89
C ARG A 411 -11.98 -11.80 -0.73
N ARG A 412 -13.15 -12.45 -0.75
CA ARG A 412 -14.22 -12.27 0.24
C ARG A 412 -14.16 -13.21 1.44
N ASN A 413 -13.10 -14.01 1.57
CA ASN A 413 -12.92 -14.92 2.68
C ASN A 413 -11.55 -14.69 3.33
N ILE A 414 -11.55 -14.49 4.64
CA ILE A 414 -10.34 -14.54 5.46
C ILE A 414 -10.40 -15.79 6.32
N VAL A 415 -9.33 -16.58 6.28
CA VAL A 415 -9.19 -17.78 7.11
C VAL A 415 -7.99 -17.58 8.03
N MET A 416 -8.20 -17.78 9.33
CA MET A 416 -7.13 -17.64 10.32
C MET A 416 -7.25 -18.67 11.43
N GLN A 417 -6.11 -18.97 12.06
CA GLN A 417 -6.07 -19.73 13.29
C GLN A 417 -6.33 -18.80 14.48
N MET A 418 -7.13 -19.22 15.45
CA MET A 418 -7.32 -18.48 16.69
C MET A 418 -7.56 -19.38 17.90
N ARG A 419 -7.17 -18.90 19.09
CA ARG A 419 -7.46 -19.55 20.38
C ARG A 419 -7.48 -18.55 21.52
N ASP A 420 -8.18 -18.92 22.59
CA ASP A 420 -7.98 -18.28 23.89
C ASP A 420 -6.51 -18.45 24.30
N TYR A 421 -5.90 -17.38 24.80
CA TYR A 421 -4.50 -17.40 25.18
C TYR A 421 -4.28 -16.86 26.61
N ILE A 422 -3.50 -17.60 27.39
CA ILE A 422 -3.13 -17.26 28.76
C ILE A 422 -1.62 -17.01 28.78
N PRO A 423 -1.16 -15.75 28.81
CA PRO A 423 0.26 -15.45 28.88
C PRO A 423 0.93 -16.17 30.05
N GLY A 424 2.12 -16.73 29.83
CA GLY A 424 2.90 -17.46 30.84
C GLY A 424 2.44 -18.89 31.16
N SER A 425 1.27 -19.31 30.65
CA SER A 425 0.84 -20.70 30.83
C SER A 425 1.55 -21.63 29.85
N GLN A 426 2.15 -22.70 30.37
CA GLN A 426 2.69 -23.79 29.54
C GLN A 426 1.60 -24.59 28.82
N LYS A 427 0.37 -24.58 29.35
CA LYS A 427 -0.78 -25.27 28.76
C LYS A 427 -1.67 -24.24 28.08
N GLN A 428 -1.71 -24.30 26.75
CA GLN A 428 -2.61 -23.51 25.90
C GLN A 428 -3.66 -24.43 25.27
N LYS A 429 -4.82 -23.87 24.92
CA LYS A 429 -5.79 -24.58 24.11
C LYS A 429 -5.27 -24.77 22.68
N SER A 430 -5.83 -25.76 21.98
CA SER A 430 -5.59 -25.94 20.54
C SER A 430 -6.19 -24.78 19.74
N HIS A 431 -5.60 -24.48 18.59
CA HIS A 431 -6.17 -23.53 17.64
C HIS A 431 -7.48 -24.06 17.05
N MET A 432 -8.39 -23.13 16.83
CA MET A 432 -9.59 -23.31 16.03
C MET A 432 -9.43 -22.53 14.73
N MET A 433 -10.03 -23.03 13.65
CA MET A 433 -10.06 -22.33 12.37
C MET A 433 -11.27 -21.41 12.31
N CYS A 434 -11.03 -20.12 12.07
CA CYS A 434 -12.06 -19.12 11.90
C CYS A 434 -12.13 -18.67 10.45
N LEU A 435 -13.34 -18.68 9.88
CA LEU A 435 -13.68 -18.12 8.58
C LEU A 435 -14.45 -16.81 8.79
N VAL A 436 -13.95 -15.73 8.20
CA VAL A 436 -14.57 -14.42 8.22
C VAL A 436 -14.91 -14.01 6.79
N THR A 437 -16.15 -13.58 6.61
CA THR A 437 -16.70 -13.01 5.37
C THR A 437 -17.24 -11.61 5.67
N PRO A 438 -17.61 -10.81 4.65
CA PRO A 438 -18.21 -9.50 4.90
C PRO A 438 -19.53 -9.55 5.69
N LEU A 439 -20.18 -10.72 5.75
CA LEU A 439 -21.51 -10.89 6.35
C LEU A 439 -21.50 -11.60 7.71
N LYS A 440 -20.45 -12.39 8.00
CA LYS A 440 -20.39 -13.21 9.21
C LYS A 440 -18.97 -13.67 9.56
N ALA A 441 -18.77 -14.03 10.82
CA ALA A 441 -17.63 -14.81 11.31
C ALA A 441 -18.11 -16.14 11.92
N THR A 442 -17.40 -17.22 11.63
CA THR A 442 -17.74 -18.56 12.13
C THR A 442 -16.50 -19.41 12.38
N TYR A 443 -16.67 -20.52 13.12
CA TYR A 443 -15.67 -21.58 13.16
C TYR A 443 -16.02 -22.66 12.14
N ILE A 444 -15.00 -23.22 11.50
CA ILE A 444 -15.15 -24.23 10.46
C ILE A 444 -14.51 -25.56 10.88
N ASN A 445 -15.03 -26.67 10.34
CA ASN A 445 -14.51 -28.02 10.51
C ASN A 445 -13.27 -28.28 9.64
N CYS A 446 -12.27 -27.42 9.79
CA CYS A 446 -11.00 -27.49 9.07
C CYS A 446 -9.83 -27.33 10.06
N THR A 447 -8.63 -27.76 9.66
CA THR A 447 -7.37 -27.59 10.40
C THR A 447 -6.22 -27.36 9.42
N GLU A 448 -5.05 -26.92 9.89
CA GLU A 448 -3.84 -26.76 9.04
C GLU A 448 -3.34 -28.08 8.42
N VAL A 449 -3.66 -29.20 9.05
CA VAL A 449 -3.27 -30.55 8.60
C VAL A 449 -4.37 -31.24 7.80
N SER A 450 -5.52 -30.60 7.60
CA SER A 450 -6.59 -31.15 6.77
C SER A 450 -6.09 -31.35 5.33
N PRO A 451 -6.51 -32.43 4.64
CA PRO A 451 -6.08 -32.69 3.26
C PRO A 451 -6.65 -31.68 2.27
N ALA A 452 -7.83 -31.13 2.56
CA ALA A 452 -8.53 -30.13 1.76
C ALA A 452 -9.20 -29.07 2.65
N PHE A 453 -9.43 -27.89 2.06
CA PHE A 453 -10.17 -26.83 2.71
C PHE A 453 -11.67 -27.18 2.77
N THR A 454 -12.30 -26.87 3.89
CA THR A 454 -13.76 -26.97 4.07
C THR A 454 -14.25 -25.68 4.68
N ASP A 455 -15.35 -25.14 4.16
CA ASP A 455 -16.06 -23.98 4.72
C ASP A 455 -17.26 -24.40 5.58
N GLU A 456 -17.41 -25.70 5.82
CA GLU A 456 -18.45 -26.27 6.67
C GLU A 456 -18.33 -25.77 8.11
N GLU A 457 -19.38 -25.14 8.59
CA GLU A 457 -19.44 -24.57 9.94
C GLU A 457 -19.52 -25.66 11.02
N ILE A 458 -18.98 -25.35 12.19
CA ILE A 458 -19.21 -26.18 13.37
C ILE A 458 -20.70 -26.11 13.76
N GLU A 459 -21.30 -27.27 14.03
CA GLU A 459 -22.71 -27.36 14.43
C GLU A 459 -23.02 -26.53 15.69
N ASN A 460 -24.28 -26.07 15.80
CA ASN A 460 -24.82 -25.32 16.94
C ASN A 460 -24.27 -23.89 17.13
N LEU A 461 -23.54 -23.35 16.15
CA LEU A 461 -23.21 -21.92 16.14
C LEU A 461 -24.41 -21.09 15.69
N LYS A 462 -24.74 -20.06 16.47
CA LYS A 462 -25.69 -19.02 16.04
C LYS A 462 -25.03 -18.12 15.00
N PHE A 463 -25.85 -17.40 14.23
CA PHE A 463 -25.36 -16.35 13.34
C PHE A 463 -24.56 -15.29 14.13
N ASN A 464 -23.31 -15.05 13.72
CA ASN A 464 -22.44 -14.04 14.28
C ASN A 464 -22.02 -13.07 13.19
N ALA A 465 -22.47 -11.82 13.28
CA ALA A 465 -22.21 -10.78 12.28
C ALA A 465 -20.70 -10.47 12.13
N ASP A 466 -19.92 -10.61 13.20
CA ASP A 466 -18.48 -10.37 13.20
C ASP A 466 -17.74 -11.24 14.25
N LEU A 467 -16.41 -11.10 14.29
CA LEU A 467 -15.56 -11.82 15.23
C LEU A 467 -15.88 -11.49 16.70
N VAL A 468 -16.31 -10.27 17.00
CA VAL A 468 -16.66 -9.86 18.37
C VAL A 468 -17.91 -10.61 18.83
N ASN A 469 -18.92 -10.76 17.95
CA ASN A 469 -20.13 -11.52 18.24
C ASN A 469 -19.82 -13.01 18.40
N LEU A 470 -18.96 -13.57 17.53
CA LEU A 470 -18.50 -14.96 17.64
C LEU A 470 -17.84 -15.23 19.00
N ILE A 471 -16.92 -14.37 19.43
CA ILE A 471 -16.24 -14.50 20.72
C ILE A 471 -17.21 -14.31 21.90
N LYS A 472 -18.16 -13.37 21.79
CA LYS A 472 -19.19 -13.18 22.83
C LYS A 472 -20.05 -14.41 23.02
N PHE A 473 -20.37 -15.13 21.93
CA PHE A 473 -21.17 -16.34 21.97
C PHE A 473 -20.37 -17.54 22.53
N THR A 474 -19.13 -17.70 22.08
CA THR A 474 -18.35 -18.93 22.32
C THR A 474 -17.50 -18.90 23.61
N CYS A 475 -17.05 -17.72 24.06
CA CYS A 475 -16.08 -17.64 25.16
C CYS A 475 -16.73 -17.50 26.55
N GLY A 476 -16.03 -17.97 27.57
CA GLY A 476 -16.44 -17.82 28.97
C GLY A 476 -16.43 -16.36 29.46
N ILE A 477 -17.07 -16.13 30.61
CA ILE A 477 -17.22 -14.79 31.23
C ILE A 477 -15.86 -14.13 31.50
N ALA A 478 -14.86 -14.92 31.93
CA ALA A 478 -13.53 -14.41 32.25
C ALA A 478 -12.83 -13.77 31.04
N ILE A 479 -12.88 -14.42 29.88
CA ILE A 479 -12.29 -13.93 28.62
C ILE A 479 -13.03 -12.67 28.16
N ARG A 480 -14.37 -12.69 28.21
CA ARG A 480 -15.18 -11.52 27.87
C ARG A 480 -14.87 -10.30 28.74
N LYS A 481 -14.72 -10.51 30.06
CA LYS A 481 -14.32 -9.45 30.99
C LYS A 481 -12.91 -8.94 30.67
N LYS A 482 -11.97 -9.84 30.38
CA LYS A 482 -10.59 -9.46 30.00
C LYS A 482 -10.58 -8.61 28.73
N ALA A 483 -11.31 -9.01 27.69
CA ALA A 483 -11.46 -8.24 26.46
C ALA A 483 -12.05 -6.84 26.68
N GLN A 484 -13.00 -6.71 27.60
CA GLN A 484 -13.58 -5.40 27.97
C GLN A 484 -12.61 -4.50 28.72
N THR A 485 -11.68 -5.08 29.50
CA THR A 485 -10.68 -4.33 30.26
C THR A 485 -9.41 -3.98 29.48
N THR A 486 -9.26 -4.48 28.24
CA THR A 486 -8.11 -4.16 27.39
C THR A 486 -8.03 -2.64 27.16
N PRO A 487 -6.90 -1.97 27.43
CA PRO A 487 -6.78 -0.51 27.26
C PRO A 487 -7.04 -0.06 25.82
N PHE A 488 -7.80 1.03 25.63
CA PHE A 488 -8.14 1.53 24.30
C PHE A 488 -6.91 1.91 23.46
N GLU A 489 -5.88 2.49 24.09
CA GLU A 489 -4.63 2.87 23.42
C GLU A 489 -3.90 1.66 22.82
N LEU A 490 -3.93 0.53 23.52
CA LEU A 490 -3.37 -0.73 23.04
C LEU A 490 -4.19 -1.27 21.86
N GLN A 491 -5.52 -1.28 21.97
CA GLN A 491 -6.40 -1.70 20.87
C GLN A 491 -6.16 -0.83 19.63
N TYR A 492 -6.09 0.49 19.79
CA TYR A 492 -5.83 1.40 18.69
C TYR A 492 -4.48 1.12 18.04
N ALA A 493 -3.39 1.03 18.82
CA ALA A 493 -2.06 0.78 18.27
C ALA A 493 -1.94 -0.58 17.55
N VAL A 494 -2.53 -1.64 18.11
CA VAL A 494 -2.58 -2.96 17.45
C VAL A 494 -3.39 -2.91 16.16
N SER A 495 -4.56 -2.26 16.16
CA SER A 495 -5.39 -2.15 14.94
C SER A 495 -4.66 -1.39 13.83
N GLN A 496 -3.98 -0.29 14.16
CA GLN A 496 -3.22 0.49 13.19
C GLN A 496 -2.01 -0.30 12.65
N LEU A 497 -1.32 -1.06 13.51
CA LEU A 497 -0.22 -1.91 13.07
C LEU A 497 -0.69 -2.95 12.05
N LEU A 498 -1.79 -3.66 12.36
CA LEU A 498 -2.36 -4.67 11.46
C LEU A 498 -2.88 -4.07 10.14
N ILE A 499 -3.52 -2.89 10.21
CA ILE A 499 -3.98 -2.14 9.03
C ILE A 499 -2.80 -1.78 8.12
N LEU A 500 -1.66 -1.37 8.68
CA LEU A 500 -0.49 -0.98 7.89
C LEU A 500 0.28 -2.17 7.34
N THR A 501 0.33 -3.30 8.05
CA THR A 501 1.03 -4.50 7.56
C THR A 501 0.18 -5.31 6.60
N ARG A 502 -1.16 -5.20 6.66
CA ARG A 502 -2.13 -5.93 5.81
C ARG A 502 -1.85 -7.44 5.76
N VAL A 503 -1.63 -8.02 6.95
CA VAL A 503 -1.27 -9.43 7.09
C VAL A 503 -2.25 -10.42 6.47
N PHE A 504 -3.49 -10.08 6.12
CA PHE A 504 -4.40 -11.03 5.48
C PHE A 504 -4.33 -11.00 3.96
N SER A 505 -4.07 -9.84 3.37
CA SER A 505 -3.95 -9.73 1.92
C SER A 505 -2.58 -10.16 1.39
N PHE A 506 -1.55 -10.03 2.21
CA PHE A 506 -0.16 -10.32 1.84
C PHE A 506 0.38 -11.57 2.55
N SER A 507 -0.46 -12.57 2.90
CA SER A 507 -0.01 -13.84 3.49
C SER A 507 -0.83 -15.06 3.10
#